data_AF-D9PND2-F1
#
_entry.id   AF-D9PND2-F1
#
_cell.length_a   1.000
_cell.length_b   1.000
_cell.length_c   1.000
_cell.angle_alpha   90.00
_cell.angle_beta   90.00
_cell.angle_gamma   90.00
#
_symmetry.space_group_name_H-M   'P 1'
#
loop_
_entity.id
_entity.type
_entity.pdbx_description
1 polymer ?
#
loop_
_entity_poly.entity_id
_entity_poly.type
_entity_poly.pdbx_seq_one_letter_code
_entity_poly.pdbx_strand_id
1 'polypeptide(L)'
;MQAPTAETYSHFYFAEGISSFWATHPPLQERIKKIEPWWNGEIPDYSKSKSSDQEEIKDKKKEKEKKQHIAQGVIATSMMHIGEVREEEVEHVQSDIKSLDSKILNRLNDPLGAQAVILFLFYDAKYKKELFAILQEENRYLLLEFANVVREQHVALEKQSALIVSLGLNALKSLSIEQYQHFKTILATFIEIDNNISLFEWSLQYIIQRPVEIHLGLRNVPKSGHNHLGAIKSELETLFSMLAQAQYDDEVEAKKAFDKTKKAIYAGALEYRPREQINHNLFIKSIQAIEAVKPGVAERIFEGVLYIVKIDGEVSATENTFVHAIAQLMQVPLPREFKL
;
A
#
# COMPACT_ATOMS: atom_id res chain seq x y z
N MET A 1 -30.03 -14.16 18.33
CA MET A 1 -28.93 -14.76 19.12
C MET A 1 -28.15 -13.59 19.73
N GLN A 2 -28.26 -13.39 21.05
CA GLN A 2 -27.59 -12.29 21.75
C GLN A 2 -26.17 -12.73 22.11
N ALA A 3 -25.17 -12.02 21.58
CA ALA A 3 -23.78 -12.21 21.99
C ALA A 3 -23.57 -11.49 23.34
N PRO A 4 -23.06 -12.17 24.39
CA PRO A 4 -22.89 -11.60 25.74
C PRO A 4 -21.80 -10.52 25.83
N THR A 5 -21.21 -10.12 24.71
CA THR A 5 -20.13 -9.12 24.62
C THR A 5 -20.58 -7.79 24.00
N ALA A 6 -21.81 -7.68 23.48
CA ALA A 6 -22.29 -6.48 22.79
C ALA A 6 -22.42 -5.24 23.71
N GLU A 7 -22.68 -5.44 25.01
CA GLU A 7 -22.74 -4.33 25.98
C GLU A 7 -21.35 -3.71 26.25
N THR A 8 -20.28 -4.50 26.20
CA THR A 8 -18.92 -4.03 26.52
C THR A 8 -18.32 -3.16 25.41
N TYR A 9 -18.72 -3.38 24.15
CA TYR A 9 -18.18 -2.64 23.00
C TYR A 9 -18.97 -1.40 22.61
N SER A 10 -20.16 -1.17 23.17
CA SER A 10 -20.95 0.04 22.91
C SER A 10 -20.26 1.35 23.34
N HIS A 11 -19.23 1.28 24.19
CA HIS A 11 -18.45 2.44 24.63
C HIS A 11 -17.32 2.86 23.68
N PHE A 12 -16.97 2.06 22.66
CA PHE A 12 -15.87 2.37 21.73
C PHE A 12 -16.32 3.03 20.41
N TYR A 13 -17.62 3.06 20.10
CA TYR A 13 -18.13 3.55 18.82
C TYR A 13 -18.91 4.86 18.97
N PHE A 14 -18.61 5.84 18.12
CA PHE A 14 -19.30 7.14 18.08
C PHE A 14 -20.67 7.11 17.36
N ALA A 15 -21.16 5.93 16.97
CA ALA A 15 -22.48 5.72 16.34
C ALA A 15 -23.31 4.73 17.17
N GLU A 16 -24.54 5.10 17.53
CA GLU A 16 -25.47 4.30 18.34
C GLU A 16 -26.05 3.13 17.53
N GLY A 17 -25.65 1.90 17.83
CA GLY A 17 -26.22 0.67 17.25
C GLY A 17 -27.34 0.03 18.07
N ILE A 18 -27.58 0.47 19.32
CA ILE A 18 -28.61 -0.09 20.19
C ILE A 18 -28.98 0.98 21.24
N SER A 19 -30.26 1.33 21.36
CA SER A 19 -30.75 2.27 22.39
C SER A 19 -30.55 1.67 23.78
N SER A 20 -29.60 2.21 24.55
CA SER A 20 -29.24 1.67 25.87
C SER A 20 -29.76 2.55 27.01
N PHE A 21 -30.35 1.92 28.04
CA PHE A 21 -30.91 2.56 29.25
C PHE A 21 -29.85 3.23 30.17
N TRP A 22 -28.58 3.26 29.77
CA TRP A 22 -27.44 3.78 30.54
C TRP A 22 -26.56 4.74 29.71
N ALA A 23 -27.17 5.59 28.88
CA ALA A 23 -26.43 6.61 28.15
C ALA A 23 -25.81 7.63 29.11
N THR A 24 -24.47 7.77 29.11
CA THR A 24 -23.74 8.79 29.90
C THR A 24 -23.88 10.20 29.34
N HIS A 25 -24.59 10.34 28.21
CA HIS A 25 -24.83 11.61 27.55
C HIS A 25 -26.30 11.74 27.15
N PRO A 26 -26.84 12.96 27.17
CA PRO A 26 -28.17 13.21 26.67
C PRO A 26 -28.27 12.88 25.17
N PRO A 27 -29.45 12.48 24.68
CA PRO A 27 -29.70 12.11 23.28
C PRO A 27 -29.14 13.14 22.28
N LEU A 28 -28.82 12.70 21.07
CA LEU A 28 -28.27 13.57 20.01
C LEU A 28 -29.10 14.85 19.81
N GLN A 29 -30.42 14.72 19.83
CA GLN A 29 -31.35 15.85 19.70
C GLN A 29 -31.19 16.90 20.82
N GLU A 30 -30.98 16.45 22.05
CA GLU A 30 -30.75 17.34 23.20
C GLU A 30 -29.38 18.02 23.14
N ARG A 31 -28.38 17.32 22.60
CA ARG A 31 -27.05 17.90 22.35
C ARG A 31 -27.11 18.99 21.29
N ILE A 32 -27.83 18.76 20.18
CA ILE A 32 -28.00 19.77 19.12
C ILE A 32 -28.74 20.99 19.67
N LYS A 33 -29.82 20.82 20.45
CA LYS A 33 -30.54 21.95 21.08
C LYS A 33 -29.70 22.79 22.04
N LYS A 34 -28.68 22.20 22.70
CA LYS A 34 -27.76 22.96 23.55
C LYS A 34 -26.81 23.86 22.76
N ILE A 35 -26.48 23.49 21.52
CA ILE A 35 -25.60 24.26 20.64
C ILE A 35 -26.42 25.24 19.79
N GLU A 36 -27.57 24.80 19.29
CA GLU A 36 -28.48 25.56 18.44
C GLU A 36 -29.89 25.58 19.06
N PRO A 37 -30.22 26.57 19.91
CA PRO A 37 -31.50 26.64 20.62
C PRO A 37 -32.73 26.73 19.71
N TRP A 38 -32.55 27.22 18.49
CA TRP A 38 -33.59 27.38 17.46
C TRP A 38 -33.67 26.19 16.48
N TRP A 39 -32.94 25.10 16.73
CA TRP A 39 -32.98 23.92 15.86
C TRP A 39 -34.38 23.29 15.83
N ASN A 40 -34.88 23.03 14.63
CA ASN A 40 -36.26 22.58 14.35
C ASN A 40 -36.48 21.07 14.57
N GLY A 41 -35.45 20.33 14.97
CA GLY A 41 -35.54 18.90 15.26
C GLY A 41 -35.42 17.97 14.05
N GLU A 42 -35.20 18.52 12.85
CA GLU A 42 -35.01 17.72 11.65
C GLU A 42 -33.53 17.33 11.50
N ILE A 43 -33.30 16.02 11.39
CA ILE A 43 -32.00 15.45 11.02
C ILE A 43 -32.10 15.13 9.52
N PRO A 44 -31.28 15.75 8.64
CA PRO A 44 -31.36 15.48 7.22
C PRO A 44 -31.09 14.00 6.92
N ASP A 45 -32.02 13.36 6.20
CA ASP A 45 -31.85 12.00 5.71
C ASP A 45 -30.98 12.02 4.44
N TYR A 46 -29.68 11.82 4.62
CA TYR A 46 -28.70 11.80 3.53
C TYR A 46 -28.77 10.55 2.65
N SER A 47 -29.68 9.60 2.90
CA SER A 47 -29.81 8.37 2.11
C SER A 47 -30.45 8.58 0.72
N LYS A 48 -31.04 9.76 0.44
CA LYS A 48 -31.83 10.00 -0.78
C LYS A 48 -31.24 10.98 -1.81
N SER A 49 -30.03 11.52 -1.63
CA SER A 49 -29.43 12.43 -2.62
C SER A 49 -28.49 11.71 -3.61
N LYS A 50 -28.97 10.69 -4.32
CA LYS A 50 -28.30 10.16 -5.53
C LYS A 50 -29.32 9.66 -6.53
N SER A 51 -29.96 10.58 -7.23
CA SER A 51 -30.60 10.28 -8.52
C SER A 51 -30.79 11.56 -9.33
N SER A 52 -29.87 11.83 -10.25
CA SER A 52 -30.15 12.68 -11.41
C SER A 52 -29.28 12.22 -12.59
N ASP A 53 -29.99 11.62 -13.55
CA ASP A 53 -29.83 11.77 -15.00
C ASP A 53 -28.59 11.17 -15.69
N GLN A 54 -28.81 9.96 -16.24
CA GLN A 54 -28.05 9.44 -17.37
C GLN A 54 -28.91 9.55 -18.63
N GLU A 55 -28.58 10.49 -19.51
CA GLU A 55 -29.02 10.45 -20.90
C GLU A 55 -27.92 9.85 -21.79
N GLU A 56 -28.30 8.83 -22.57
CA GLU A 56 -27.49 8.19 -23.58
C GLU A 56 -27.32 9.06 -24.84
N ILE A 57 -26.09 9.25 -25.32
CA ILE A 57 -25.81 9.52 -26.74
C ILE A 57 -24.59 8.72 -27.21
N LYS A 58 -24.80 7.96 -28.29
CA LYS A 58 -23.79 7.26 -29.11
C LYS A 58 -22.81 8.25 -29.77
N ASP A 59 -21.51 7.97 -29.72
CA ASP A 59 -20.72 7.77 -30.95
C ASP A 59 -19.29 7.26 -30.73
N LYS A 60 -18.86 6.41 -31.67
CA LYS A 60 -17.61 5.64 -31.66
C LYS A 60 -16.39 6.49 -32.04
N LYS A 61 -15.78 7.17 -31.06
CA LYS A 61 -14.37 7.61 -31.12
C LYS A 61 -13.74 7.97 -29.75
N LYS A 62 -14.38 7.57 -28.63
CA LYS A 62 -14.03 7.96 -27.26
C LYS A 62 -13.68 6.75 -26.37
N GLU A 63 -12.71 5.92 -26.74
CA GLU A 63 -12.29 4.81 -25.86
C GLU A 63 -11.05 5.15 -25.01
N LYS A 64 -10.10 5.94 -25.53
CA LYS A 64 -8.90 6.35 -24.77
C LYS A 64 -9.15 7.51 -23.80
N GLU A 65 -10.00 8.48 -24.15
CA GLU A 65 -10.32 9.63 -23.27
C GLU A 65 -11.35 9.28 -22.18
N LYS A 66 -12.24 8.31 -22.45
CA LYS A 66 -13.26 7.86 -21.49
C LYS A 66 -12.64 7.05 -20.35
N LYS A 67 -11.63 6.22 -20.62
CA LYS A 67 -10.81 5.56 -19.58
C LYS A 67 -10.14 6.57 -18.65
N GLN A 68 -9.70 7.71 -19.18
CA GLN A 68 -8.95 8.72 -18.42
C GLN A 68 -9.83 9.49 -17.41
N HIS A 69 -11.04 9.90 -17.81
CA HIS A 69 -12.00 10.54 -16.90
C HIS A 69 -12.59 9.54 -15.89
N ILE A 70 -12.76 8.28 -16.28
CA ILE A 70 -13.17 7.21 -15.36
C ILE A 70 -12.07 6.96 -14.32
N ALA A 71 -10.80 6.87 -14.71
CA ALA A 71 -9.70 6.66 -13.76
C ALA A 71 -9.58 7.77 -12.70
N GLN A 72 -9.74 9.05 -13.09
CA GLN A 72 -9.75 10.17 -12.13
C GLN A 72 -10.95 10.11 -11.19
N GLY A 73 -12.14 9.81 -11.73
CA GLY A 73 -13.36 9.65 -10.92
C GLY A 73 -13.27 8.49 -9.95
N VAL A 74 -12.71 7.35 -10.38
CA VAL A 74 -12.49 6.16 -9.53
C VAL A 74 -11.47 6.47 -8.43
N ILE A 75 -10.33 7.09 -8.74
CA ILE A 75 -9.31 7.42 -7.73
C ILE A 75 -9.86 8.42 -6.70
N ALA A 76 -10.53 9.49 -7.15
CA ALA A 76 -11.15 10.46 -6.26
C ALA A 76 -12.23 9.81 -5.37
N THR A 77 -13.06 8.91 -5.93
CA THR A 77 -14.08 8.16 -5.17
C THR A 77 -13.44 7.19 -4.17
N SER A 78 -12.38 6.48 -4.57
CA SER A 78 -11.64 5.58 -3.69
C SER A 78 -10.97 6.32 -2.55
N MET A 79 -10.47 7.54 -2.79
CA MET A 79 -9.92 8.41 -1.75
C MET A 79 -10.97 8.97 -0.79
N MET A 80 -12.17 9.30 -1.28
CA MET A 80 -13.28 9.75 -0.42
C MET A 80 -13.77 8.68 0.56
N HIS A 81 -13.48 7.41 0.31
CA HIS A 81 -13.90 6.28 1.15
C HIS A 81 -12.78 5.64 1.96
N ILE A 82 -11.67 6.36 2.11
CA ILE A 82 -10.54 6.01 2.96
C ILE A 82 -11.00 5.83 4.42
N GLY A 83 -10.69 4.68 5.02
CA GLY A 83 -10.95 4.38 6.44
C GLY A 83 -12.31 3.73 6.76
N GLU A 84 -13.23 3.60 5.79
CA GLU A 84 -14.47 2.84 5.97
C GLU A 84 -14.24 1.35 5.65
N VAL A 85 -14.39 0.46 6.63
CA VAL A 85 -14.42 -0.99 6.40
C VAL A 85 -15.84 -1.38 6.00
N ARG A 86 -16.01 -1.95 4.81
CA ARG A 86 -17.31 -2.47 4.32
C ARG A 86 -17.32 -3.99 4.28
N GLU A 87 -18.51 -4.58 4.35
CA GLU A 87 -18.70 -6.04 4.35
C GLU A 87 -18.12 -6.70 3.08
N GLU A 88 -18.31 -6.06 1.92
CA GLU A 88 -17.70 -6.46 0.63
C GLU A 88 -16.15 -6.47 0.66
N GLU A 89 -15.52 -5.60 1.46
CA GLU A 89 -14.05 -5.59 1.60
C GLU A 89 -13.55 -6.78 2.42
N VAL A 90 -14.31 -7.20 3.43
CA VAL A 90 -13.97 -8.36 4.26
C VAL A 90 -14.08 -9.64 3.43
N GLU A 91 -15.06 -9.74 2.54
CA GLU A 91 -15.23 -10.88 1.65
C GLU A 91 -14.08 -11.01 0.63
N HIS A 92 -13.62 -9.89 0.07
CA HIS A 92 -12.51 -9.88 -0.89
C HIS A 92 -11.19 -10.33 -0.25
N VAL A 93 -10.81 -9.72 0.88
CA VAL A 93 -9.61 -10.09 1.66
C VAL A 93 -9.66 -11.57 2.07
N GLN A 94 -10.84 -12.06 2.47
CA GLN A 94 -11.00 -13.48 2.81
C GLN A 94 -10.83 -14.40 1.60
N SER A 95 -11.27 -13.99 0.41
CA SER A 95 -11.06 -14.73 -0.83
C SER A 95 -9.57 -14.81 -1.17
N ASP A 96 -8.86 -13.70 -1.05
CA ASP A 96 -7.43 -13.63 -1.34
C ASP A 96 -6.61 -14.47 -0.36
N ILE A 97 -6.93 -14.42 0.93
CA ILE A 97 -6.35 -15.31 1.95
C ILE A 97 -6.68 -16.79 1.66
N LYS A 98 -7.92 -17.12 1.28
CA LYS A 98 -8.30 -18.50 0.94
C LYS A 98 -7.60 -19.02 -0.33
N SER A 99 -7.15 -18.12 -1.20
CA SER A 99 -6.41 -18.49 -2.40
C SER A 99 -4.95 -18.89 -2.12
N LEU A 100 -4.40 -18.49 -0.98
CA LEU A 100 -3.06 -18.90 -0.53
C LEU A 100 -3.05 -20.36 -0.09
N ASP A 101 -1.93 -21.05 -0.36
CA ASP A 101 -1.71 -22.39 0.17
C ASP A 101 -1.72 -22.36 1.71
N SER A 102 -2.57 -23.21 2.30
CA SER A 102 -2.64 -23.46 3.74
C SER A 102 -1.27 -23.68 4.40
N LYS A 103 -0.31 -24.30 3.70
CA LYS A 103 1.06 -24.48 4.20
C LYS A 103 1.81 -23.16 4.32
N ILE A 104 1.64 -22.24 3.36
CA ILE A 104 2.22 -20.90 3.41
C ILE A 104 1.58 -20.11 4.55
N LEU A 105 0.25 -20.14 4.68
CA LEU A 105 -0.45 -19.49 5.78
C LEU A 105 0.04 -19.96 7.16
N ASN A 106 0.22 -21.28 7.33
CA ASN A 106 0.75 -21.82 8.58
C ASN A 106 2.18 -21.33 8.86
N ARG A 107 3.04 -21.30 7.83
CA ARG A 107 4.41 -20.77 7.97
C ARG A 107 4.44 -19.28 8.32
N LEU A 108 3.55 -18.48 7.76
CA LEU A 108 3.49 -17.03 8.03
C LEU A 108 3.10 -16.69 9.48
N ASN A 109 2.49 -17.64 10.21
CA ASN A 109 2.18 -17.48 11.63
C ASN A 109 3.33 -17.87 12.57
N ASP A 110 4.41 -18.46 12.04
CA ASP A 110 5.60 -18.85 12.79
C ASP A 110 6.80 -17.95 12.42
N PRO A 111 7.61 -17.45 13.38
CA PRO A 111 8.72 -16.55 13.05
C PRO A 111 9.77 -17.15 12.12
N LEU A 112 10.07 -18.44 12.21
CA LEU A 112 11.06 -19.09 11.34
C LEU A 112 10.45 -19.37 9.96
N GLY A 113 9.20 -19.85 9.92
CA GLY A 113 8.44 -20.06 8.70
C GLY A 113 8.23 -18.77 7.90
N ALA A 114 7.90 -17.67 8.56
CA ALA A 114 7.70 -16.37 7.94
C ALA A 114 8.99 -15.85 7.30
N GLN A 115 10.14 -15.99 7.98
CA GLN A 115 11.45 -15.66 7.41
C GLN A 115 11.73 -16.48 6.14
N ALA A 116 11.47 -17.79 6.17
CA ALA A 116 11.70 -18.66 5.01
C ALA A 116 10.83 -18.30 3.80
N VAL A 117 9.54 -18.03 4.03
CA VAL A 117 8.61 -17.61 2.97
C VAL A 117 9.00 -16.25 2.41
N ILE A 118 9.42 -15.31 3.26
CA ILE A 118 9.85 -13.98 2.82
C ILE A 118 11.13 -14.06 2.00
N LEU A 119 12.14 -14.84 2.40
CA LEU A 119 13.34 -15.06 1.60
C LEU A 119 13.02 -15.70 0.25
N PHE A 120 12.00 -16.55 0.18
CA PHE A 120 11.56 -17.15 -1.07
C PHE A 120 11.01 -16.13 -2.07
N LEU A 121 10.47 -14.99 -1.63
CA LEU A 121 10.06 -13.89 -2.53
C LEU A 121 11.24 -13.24 -3.27
N PHE A 122 12.47 -13.42 -2.78
CA PHE A 122 13.72 -12.92 -3.37
C PHE A 122 14.57 -14.05 -3.96
N TYR A 123 14.03 -15.28 -4.04
CA TYR A 123 14.81 -16.44 -4.45
C TYR A 123 14.89 -16.55 -5.97
N ASP A 124 16.09 -16.39 -6.51
CA ASP A 124 16.43 -16.77 -7.89
C ASP A 124 17.20 -18.11 -7.90
N ALA A 125 16.68 -19.07 -8.66
CA ALA A 125 17.28 -20.39 -8.84
C ALA A 125 18.72 -20.34 -9.41
N LYS A 126 19.08 -19.26 -10.12
CA LYS A 126 20.44 -19.02 -10.62
C LYS A 126 21.47 -18.99 -9.48
N TYR A 127 21.12 -18.39 -8.35
CA TYR A 127 22.01 -18.21 -7.20
C TYR A 127 21.77 -19.23 -6.08
N LYS A 128 21.10 -20.35 -6.41
CA LYS A 128 20.73 -21.38 -5.42
C LYS A 128 21.92 -21.86 -4.59
N LYS A 129 23.09 -22.06 -5.20
CA LYS A 129 24.26 -22.61 -4.48
C LYS A 129 24.79 -21.61 -3.46
N GLU A 130 24.94 -20.35 -3.87
CA GLU A 130 25.40 -19.26 -3.01
C GLU A 130 24.42 -19.02 -1.85
N LEU A 131 23.12 -18.87 -2.14
CA LEU A 131 22.09 -18.60 -1.14
C LEU A 131 21.97 -19.72 -0.09
N PHE A 132 22.06 -20.99 -0.50
CA PHE A 132 22.04 -22.12 0.42
C PHE A 132 23.31 -22.20 1.28
N ALA A 133 24.47 -21.85 0.73
CA ALA A 133 25.72 -21.81 1.49
C ALA A 133 25.66 -20.74 2.59
N ILE A 134 25.17 -19.53 2.26
CA ILE A 134 24.97 -18.44 3.22
C ILE A 134 24.04 -18.88 4.35
N LEU A 135 22.88 -19.46 4.03
CA LEU A 135 21.96 -19.96 5.05
C LEU A 135 22.56 -21.09 5.90
N GLN A 136 23.40 -21.94 5.32
CA GLN A 136 24.09 -23.00 6.06
C GLN A 136 25.08 -22.45 7.10
N GLU A 137 25.77 -21.36 6.78
CA GLU A 137 26.71 -20.68 7.66
C GLU A 137 25.97 -19.84 8.72
N GLU A 138 24.99 -19.05 8.30
CA GLU A 138 24.32 -18.06 9.15
C GLU A 138 23.20 -18.66 10.03
N ASN A 139 22.38 -19.57 9.50
CA ASN A 139 21.23 -20.11 10.24
C ASN A 139 20.73 -21.47 9.69
N ARG A 140 21.22 -22.57 10.26
CA ARG A 140 20.85 -23.93 9.86
C ARG A 140 19.37 -24.28 10.00
N TYR A 141 18.67 -23.70 10.98
CA TYR A 141 17.23 -23.93 11.15
C TYR A 141 16.44 -23.25 10.03
N LEU A 142 16.81 -22.01 9.70
CA LEU A 142 16.22 -21.26 8.60
C LEU A 142 16.51 -21.94 7.25
N LEU A 143 17.70 -22.51 7.07
CA LEU A 143 18.04 -23.32 5.90
C LEU A 143 17.05 -24.48 5.69
N LEU A 144 16.71 -25.22 6.75
CA LEU A 144 15.79 -26.35 6.66
C LEU A 144 14.39 -25.91 6.22
N GLU A 145 13.87 -24.86 6.85
CA GLU A 145 12.56 -24.30 6.49
C GLU A 145 12.57 -23.73 5.06
N PHE A 146 13.58 -22.97 4.70
CA PHE A 146 13.74 -22.42 3.35
C PHE A 146 13.83 -23.53 2.29
N ALA A 147 14.61 -24.58 2.53
CA ALA A 147 14.72 -25.72 1.63
C ALA A 147 13.38 -26.45 1.44
N ASN A 148 12.53 -26.49 2.47
CA ASN A 148 11.19 -27.04 2.36
C ASN A 148 10.29 -26.15 1.49
N VAL A 149 10.32 -24.82 1.69
CA VAL A 149 9.57 -23.87 0.85
C VAL A 149 9.98 -23.99 -0.62
N VAL A 150 11.28 -24.00 -0.93
CA VAL A 150 11.79 -24.13 -2.30
C VAL A 150 11.36 -25.45 -2.96
N ARG A 151 11.34 -26.56 -2.20
CA ARG A 151 10.97 -27.88 -2.73
C ARG A 151 9.50 -27.98 -3.13
N GLU A 152 8.63 -27.28 -2.42
CA GLU A 152 7.18 -27.33 -2.62
C GLU A 152 6.71 -26.59 -3.89
N GLN A 153 7.61 -25.94 -4.64
CA GLN A 153 7.35 -25.31 -5.94
C GLN A 153 6.11 -24.42 -5.96
N HIS A 154 6.11 -23.38 -5.12
CA HIS A 154 5.01 -22.42 -5.03
C HIS A 154 5.02 -21.44 -6.23
N VAL A 155 4.42 -21.85 -7.35
CA VAL A 155 4.45 -21.15 -8.66
C VAL A 155 3.71 -19.79 -8.68
N ALA A 156 3.16 -19.30 -7.56
CA ALA A 156 2.28 -18.12 -7.57
C ALA A 156 2.54 -17.06 -6.48
N LEU A 157 3.60 -17.17 -5.68
CA LEU A 157 3.79 -16.28 -4.52
C LEU A 157 4.14 -14.84 -4.88
N GLU A 158 4.80 -14.60 -6.02
CA GLU A 158 5.17 -13.24 -6.45
C GLU A 158 3.95 -12.33 -6.63
N LYS A 159 2.86 -12.87 -7.20
CA LYS A 159 1.60 -12.13 -7.42
C LYS A 159 0.92 -11.72 -6.12
N GLN A 160 1.17 -12.45 -5.04
CA GLN A 160 0.57 -12.25 -3.73
C GLN A 160 1.60 -11.71 -2.72
N SER A 161 2.73 -11.18 -3.20
CA SER A 161 3.87 -10.80 -2.35
C SER A 161 3.50 -9.75 -1.29
N ALA A 162 2.71 -8.73 -1.64
CA ALA A 162 2.20 -7.74 -0.68
C ALA A 162 1.32 -8.39 0.42
N LEU A 163 0.44 -9.32 0.04
CA LEU A 163 -0.40 -10.09 0.97
C LEU A 163 0.44 -10.96 1.90
N ILE A 164 1.40 -11.71 1.33
CA ILE A 164 2.32 -12.58 2.07
C ILE A 164 3.11 -11.78 3.10
N VAL A 165 3.66 -10.63 2.71
CA VAL A 165 4.39 -9.76 3.64
C VAL A 165 3.46 -9.29 4.75
N SER A 166 2.28 -8.77 4.41
CA SER A 166 1.32 -8.28 5.41
C SER A 166 0.96 -9.33 6.46
N LEU A 167 0.65 -10.55 6.02
CA LEU A 167 0.33 -11.68 6.91
C LEU A 167 1.54 -12.10 7.77
N GLY A 168 2.75 -12.06 7.21
CA GLY A 168 3.99 -12.41 7.91
C GLY A 168 4.53 -11.33 8.86
N LEU A 169 4.04 -10.08 8.79
CA LEU A 169 4.59 -8.97 9.58
C LEU A 169 4.50 -9.21 11.08
N ASN A 170 3.42 -9.82 11.58
CA ASN A 170 3.27 -10.07 13.01
C ASN A 170 4.28 -11.10 13.52
N ALA A 171 4.55 -12.14 12.74
CA ALA A 171 5.59 -13.13 13.06
C ALA A 171 6.98 -12.47 13.07
N LEU A 172 7.29 -11.60 12.11
CA LEU A 172 8.56 -10.85 12.10
C LEU A 172 8.69 -9.87 13.27
N LYS A 173 7.60 -9.19 13.66
CA LYS A 173 7.59 -8.26 14.81
C LYS A 173 7.83 -8.97 16.14
N SER A 174 7.58 -10.27 16.22
CA SER A 174 7.84 -11.07 17.43
C SER A 174 9.31 -11.46 17.64
N LEU A 175 10.17 -11.22 16.65
CA LEU A 175 11.61 -11.46 16.75
C LEU A 175 12.24 -10.54 17.80
N SER A 176 13.27 -11.03 18.48
CA SER A 176 14.16 -10.16 19.25
C SER A 176 14.94 -9.23 18.31
N ILE A 177 15.48 -8.12 18.85
CA ILE A 177 16.31 -7.18 18.08
C ILE A 177 17.49 -7.92 17.43
N GLU A 178 18.17 -8.80 18.16
CA GLU A 178 19.30 -9.58 17.66
C GLU A 178 18.87 -10.54 16.53
N GLN A 179 17.76 -11.26 16.72
CA GLN A 179 17.22 -12.15 15.70
C GLN A 179 16.82 -11.39 14.43
N TYR A 180 16.20 -10.22 14.58
CA TYR A 180 15.84 -9.35 13.46
C TYR A 180 17.07 -8.82 12.72
N GLN A 181 18.10 -8.35 13.43
CA GLN A 181 19.34 -7.88 12.80
C GLN A 181 20.05 -8.99 12.02
N HIS A 182 20.06 -10.21 12.57
CA HIS A 182 20.58 -11.38 11.87
C HIS A 182 19.79 -11.68 10.60
N PHE A 183 18.46 -11.76 10.71
CA PHE A 183 17.58 -11.96 9.56
C PHE A 183 17.74 -10.85 8.51
N LYS A 184 17.85 -9.59 8.93
CA LYS A 184 18.04 -8.44 8.03
C LYS A 184 19.32 -8.56 7.22
N THR A 185 20.39 -9.09 7.81
CA THR A 185 21.67 -9.32 7.10
C THR A 185 21.54 -10.40 6.03
N ILE A 186 20.86 -11.51 6.37
CA ILE A 186 20.55 -12.58 5.41
C ILE A 186 19.67 -12.03 4.28
N LEU A 187 18.60 -11.30 4.61
CA LEU A 187 17.68 -10.70 3.65
C LEU A 187 18.41 -9.73 2.69
N ALA A 188 19.30 -8.88 3.21
CA ALA A 188 20.12 -8.00 2.37
C ALA A 188 20.96 -8.79 1.37
N THR A 189 21.53 -9.92 1.80
CA THR A 189 22.33 -10.78 0.92
C THR A 189 21.49 -11.39 -0.20
N PHE A 190 20.24 -11.79 0.08
CA PHE A 190 19.32 -12.29 -0.95
C PHE A 190 18.98 -11.22 -1.99
N ILE A 191 18.79 -9.98 -1.56
CA ILE A 191 18.44 -8.84 -2.42
C ILE A 191 19.63 -8.36 -3.26
N GLU A 192 20.83 -8.37 -2.69
CA GLU A 192 22.01 -7.74 -3.31
C GLU A 192 22.85 -8.73 -4.14
N ILE A 193 22.44 -10.00 -4.22
CA ILE A 193 23.26 -11.08 -4.79
C ILE A 193 23.62 -10.89 -6.27
N ASP A 194 22.74 -10.25 -7.03
CA ASP A 194 22.93 -9.96 -8.45
C ASP A 194 23.56 -8.58 -8.71
N ASN A 195 23.86 -7.82 -7.64
CA ASN A 195 24.30 -6.42 -7.64
C ASN A 195 23.33 -5.44 -8.32
N ASN A 196 22.05 -5.78 -8.46
CA ASN A 196 21.06 -4.96 -9.12
C ASN A 196 19.69 -5.03 -8.44
N ILE A 197 19.40 -4.06 -7.58
CA ILE A 197 18.13 -4.01 -6.86
C ILE A 197 17.02 -3.48 -7.79
N SER A 198 16.05 -4.34 -8.11
CA SER A 198 14.86 -3.97 -8.86
C SER A 198 13.88 -3.15 -8.02
N LEU A 199 12.93 -2.46 -8.69
CA LEU A 199 11.86 -1.74 -8.01
C LEU A 199 11.01 -2.66 -7.12
N PHE A 200 10.80 -3.90 -7.57
CA PHE A 200 10.05 -4.91 -6.83
C PHE A 200 10.75 -5.26 -5.51
N GLU A 201 12.04 -5.59 -5.58
CA GLU A 201 12.83 -5.99 -4.42
C GLU A 201 12.96 -4.85 -3.43
N TRP A 202 13.24 -3.64 -3.91
CA TRP A 202 13.26 -2.44 -3.07
C TRP A 202 11.92 -2.22 -2.36
N SER A 203 10.80 -2.37 -3.07
CA SER A 203 9.46 -2.19 -2.51
C SER A 203 9.16 -3.22 -1.43
N LEU A 204 9.45 -4.50 -1.70
CA LEU A 204 9.29 -5.59 -0.73
C LEU A 204 10.15 -5.37 0.50
N GLN A 205 11.44 -5.09 0.30
CA GLN A 205 12.35 -4.80 1.41
C GLN A 205 11.82 -3.67 2.29
N TYR A 206 11.28 -2.61 1.67
CA TYR A 206 10.71 -1.48 2.39
C TYR A 206 9.46 -1.83 3.21
N ILE A 207 8.49 -2.54 2.61
CA ILE A 207 7.28 -2.95 3.33
C ILE A 207 7.56 -3.97 4.45
N ILE A 208 8.63 -4.76 4.31
CA ILE A 208 9.09 -5.70 5.35
C ILE A 208 9.81 -4.96 6.48
N GLN A 209 10.85 -4.20 6.17
CA GLN A 209 11.76 -3.67 7.19
C GLN A 209 11.13 -2.54 8.00
N ARG A 210 10.47 -1.61 7.33
CA ARG A 210 10.01 -0.37 7.99
C ARG A 210 9.04 -0.64 9.16
N PRO A 211 8.01 -1.49 9.06
CA PRO A 211 7.08 -1.74 10.18
C PRO A 211 7.75 -2.50 11.33
N VAL A 212 8.65 -3.43 11.00
CA VAL A 212 9.39 -4.21 12.00
C VAL A 212 10.37 -3.31 12.76
N GLU A 213 11.13 -2.46 12.05
CA GLU A 213 12.08 -1.53 12.67
C GLU A 213 11.41 -0.46 13.53
N ILE A 214 10.24 0.06 13.13
CA ILE A 214 9.45 0.95 14.00
C ILE A 214 9.02 0.20 15.27
N HIS A 215 8.47 -1.00 15.11
CA HIS A 215 7.96 -1.80 16.22
C HIS A 215 9.07 -2.13 17.24
N LEU A 216 10.26 -2.47 16.75
CA LEU A 216 11.44 -2.76 17.57
C LEU A 216 12.17 -1.51 18.06
N GLY A 217 11.73 -0.30 17.71
CA GLY A 217 12.37 0.96 18.11
C GLY A 217 13.72 1.24 17.45
N LEU A 218 14.01 0.58 16.32
CA LEU A 218 15.27 0.70 15.56
C LEU A 218 15.26 1.84 14.53
N ARG A 219 14.07 2.31 14.12
CA ARG A 219 13.89 3.39 13.16
C ARG A 219 13.02 4.51 13.74
N ASN A 220 13.53 5.74 13.66
CA ASN A 220 12.74 6.94 13.92
C ASN A 220 12.01 7.38 12.64
N VAL A 221 10.76 7.83 12.79
CA VAL A 221 10.03 8.46 11.68
C VAL A 221 10.62 9.85 11.44
N PRO A 222 10.99 10.21 10.19
CA PRO A 222 11.52 11.53 9.89
C PRO A 222 10.56 12.64 10.33
N LYS A 223 11.11 13.74 10.85
CA LYS A 223 10.31 14.94 11.10
C LYS A 223 9.91 15.55 9.77
N SER A 224 8.61 15.64 9.53
CA SER A 224 8.04 16.21 8.31
C SER A 224 8.52 17.66 8.09
N GLY A 225 9.17 17.92 6.96
CA GLY A 225 9.78 19.20 6.61
C GLY A 225 9.20 19.86 5.36
N HIS A 226 8.61 19.10 4.44
CA HIS A 226 8.16 19.63 3.16
C HIS A 226 6.65 19.92 3.14
N ASN A 227 6.29 21.19 2.90
CA ASN A 227 4.93 21.69 3.02
C ASN A 227 4.18 21.84 1.69
N HIS A 228 4.85 21.64 0.57
CA HIS A 228 4.29 21.78 -0.78
C HIS A 228 5.11 20.98 -1.80
N LEU A 229 4.49 20.60 -2.92
CA LEU A 229 5.12 19.82 -3.99
C LEU A 229 6.39 20.48 -4.55
N GLY A 230 6.42 21.82 -4.60
CA GLY A 230 7.57 22.57 -5.10
C GLY A 230 8.84 22.39 -4.27
N ALA A 231 8.73 22.03 -2.98
CA ALA A 231 9.89 21.77 -2.12
C ALA A 231 10.69 20.53 -2.53
N ILE A 232 10.04 19.61 -3.25
CA ILE A 232 10.59 18.32 -3.67
C ILE A 232 10.37 18.12 -5.18
N LYS A 233 10.42 19.23 -5.95
CA LYS A 233 10.13 19.24 -7.39
C LYS A 233 10.97 18.19 -8.12
N SER A 234 12.29 18.24 -7.95
CA SER A 234 13.24 17.37 -8.64
C SER A 234 13.01 15.89 -8.32
N GLU A 235 12.65 15.62 -7.08
CA GLU A 235 12.39 14.29 -6.54
C GLU A 235 11.09 13.70 -7.11
N LEU A 236 10.04 14.52 -7.21
CA LEU A 236 8.76 14.15 -7.83
C LEU A 236 8.88 13.94 -9.34
N GLU A 237 9.66 14.78 -10.02
CA GLU A 237 9.97 14.59 -11.44
C GLU A 237 10.65 13.25 -11.69
N THR A 238 11.63 12.90 -10.84
CA THR A 238 12.34 11.62 -10.91
C THR A 238 11.36 10.46 -10.68
N LEU A 239 10.58 10.51 -9.59
CA LEU A 239 9.63 9.45 -9.25
C LEU A 239 8.59 9.22 -10.37
N PHE A 240 7.89 10.26 -10.80
CA PHE A 240 6.84 10.10 -11.80
C PHE A 240 7.39 9.77 -13.18
N SER A 241 8.59 10.23 -13.54
CA SER A 241 9.23 9.83 -14.80
C SER A 241 9.61 8.34 -14.77
N MET A 242 10.15 7.85 -13.64
CA MET A 242 10.43 6.42 -13.46
C MET A 242 9.18 5.56 -13.59
N LEU A 243 8.08 5.97 -12.93
CA LEU A 243 6.83 5.21 -12.99
C LEU A 243 6.21 5.21 -14.40
N ALA A 244 6.27 6.34 -15.12
CA ALA A 244 5.87 6.38 -16.52
C ALA A 244 6.73 5.45 -17.41
N GLN A 245 8.04 5.45 -17.21
CA GLN A 245 9.00 4.63 -17.98
C GLN A 245 8.92 3.14 -17.64
N ALA A 246 8.39 2.78 -16.48
CA ALA A 246 8.16 1.39 -16.11
C ALA A 246 6.95 0.78 -16.87
N GLN A 247 5.97 1.61 -17.24
CA GLN A 247 4.79 1.19 -18.00
C GLN A 247 4.99 1.22 -19.51
N TYR A 248 5.83 2.13 -20.00
CA TYR A 248 6.00 2.37 -21.43
C TYR A 248 7.48 2.30 -21.81
N ASP A 249 7.80 1.39 -22.73
CA ASP A 249 9.12 1.31 -23.34
C ASP A 249 9.42 2.55 -24.21
N ASP A 250 8.38 3.07 -24.87
CA ASP A 250 8.44 4.27 -25.71
C ASP A 250 8.43 5.56 -24.87
N GLU A 251 9.49 6.35 -24.99
CA GLU A 251 9.67 7.62 -24.27
C GLU A 251 8.56 8.64 -24.55
N VAL A 252 7.98 8.62 -25.76
CA VAL A 252 6.90 9.56 -26.12
C VAL A 252 5.61 9.21 -25.37
N GLU A 253 5.24 7.93 -25.30
CA GLU A 253 4.11 7.46 -24.49
C GLU A 253 4.37 7.65 -22.98
N ALA A 254 5.58 7.37 -22.49
CA ALA A 254 5.95 7.62 -21.10
C ALA A 254 5.78 9.11 -20.73
N LYS A 255 6.29 10.02 -21.57
CA LYS A 255 6.12 11.45 -21.37
C LYS A 255 4.64 11.87 -21.40
N LYS A 256 3.81 11.27 -22.25
CA LYS A 256 2.36 11.52 -22.26
C LYS A 256 1.71 11.07 -20.96
N ALA A 257 2.08 9.90 -20.43
CA ALA A 257 1.60 9.41 -19.14
C ALA A 257 1.96 10.38 -18.01
N PHE A 258 3.22 10.81 -17.94
CA PHE A 258 3.69 11.83 -17.00
C PHE A 258 2.89 13.15 -17.11
N ASP A 259 2.72 13.66 -18.34
CA ASP A 259 1.99 14.90 -18.60
C ASP A 259 0.50 14.80 -18.22
N LYS A 260 -0.10 13.60 -18.27
CA LYS A 260 -1.45 13.36 -17.74
C LYS A 260 -1.47 13.37 -16.21
N THR A 261 -0.51 12.69 -15.57
CA THR A 261 -0.38 12.64 -14.11
C THR A 261 -0.21 14.02 -13.52
N LYS A 262 0.73 14.82 -14.03
CA LYS A 262 0.98 16.17 -13.50
C LYS A 262 -0.24 17.08 -13.62
N LYS A 263 -1.07 16.91 -14.66
CA LYS A 263 -2.34 17.64 -14.81
C LYS A 263 -3.37 17.17 -13.78
N ALA A 264 -3.50 15.86 -13.58
CA ALA A 264 -4.44 15.27 -12.63
C ALA A 264 -4.20 15.77 -11.20
N ILE A 265 -2.95 15.87 -10.78
CA ILE A 265 -2.59 16.36 -9.44
C ILE A 265 -2.32 17.87 -9.40
N TYR A 266 -2.72 18.66 -10.41
CA TYR A 266 -2.50 20.10 -10.49
C TYR A 266 -1.04 20.56 -10.28
N ALA A 267 -0.07 19.75 -10.70
CA ALA A 267 1.38 19.97 -10.54
C ALA A 267 2.03 20.41 -11.86
N GLY A 268 1.50 21.47 -12.48
CA GLY A 268 1.89 21.89 -13.84
C GLY A 268 3.37 22.28 -14.02
N ALA A 269 4.08 22.58 -12.93
CA ALA A 269 5.50 22.94 -12.94
C ALA A 269 6.45 21.73 -13.04
N LEU A 270 5.95 20.50 -12.96
CA LEU A 270 6.78 19.29 -13.07
C LEU A 270 7.18 19.04 -14.53
N GLU A 271 8.44 18.68 -14.71
CA GLU A 271 9.03 18.36 -16.01
C GLU A 271 9.44 16.89 -16.09
N TYR A 272 9.18 16.28 -17.24
CA TYR A 272 9.54 14.89 -17.50
C TYR A 272 11.05 14.75 -17.64
N ARG A 273 11.62 13.70 -17.03
CA ARG A 273 13.04 13.37 -17.12
C ARG A 273 13.25 12.15 -18.01
N PRO A 274 14.06 12.26 -19.08
CA PRO A 274 14.44 11.11 -19.90
C PRO A 274 15.14 10.02 -19.10
N ARG A 275 15.01 8.76 -19.54
CA ARG A 275 15.58 7.58 -18.86
C ARG A 275 17.08 7.71 -18.59
N GLU A 276 17.84 8.34 -19.48
CA GLU A 276 19.30 8.54 -19.34
C GLU A 276 19.68 9.48 -18.20
N GLN A 277 18.73 10.30 -17.73
CA GLN A 277 18.94 11.26 -16.65
C GLN A 277 18.54 10.72 -15.28
N ILE A 278 18.05 9.48 -15.22
CA ILE A 278 17.59 8.83 -14.01
C ILE A 278 18.57 7.74 -13.62
N ASN A 279 18.96 7.74 -12.34
CA ASN A 279 19.80 6.69 -11.77
C ASN A 279 19.31 6.32 -10.37
N HIS A 280 19.84 5.21 -9.86
CA HIS A 280 19.48 4.67 -8.54
C HIS A 280 19.67 5.71 -7.42
N ASN A 281 20.70 6.56 -7.46
CA ASN A 281 20.93 7.56 -6.41
C ASN A 281 19.80 8.61 -6.38
N LEU A 282 19.37 9.07 -7.56
CA LEU A 282 18.22 9.98 -7.67
C LEU A 282 16.93 9.35 -7.14
N PHE A 283 16.70 8.07 -7.44
CA PHE A 283 15.55 7.34 -6.89
C PHE A 283 15.56 7.32 -5.35
N ILE A 284 16.69 6.96 -4.73
CA ILE A 284 16.81 6.92 -3.28
C ILE A 284 16.58 8.30 -2.64
N LYS A 285 17.14 9.35 -3.24
CA LYS A 285 16.89 10.74 -2.81
C LYS A 285 15.41 11.09 -2.91
N SER A 286 14.74 10.68 -3.99
CA SER A 286 13.31 10.90 -4.14
C SER A 286 12.51 10.27 -3.01
N ILE A 287 12.79 9.01 -2.68
CA ILE A 287 12.09 8.32 -1.60
C ILE A 287 12.32 9.00 -0.25
N GLN A 288 13.56 9.38 0.07
CA GLN A 288 13.87 10.06 1.34
C GLN A 288 13.14 11.41 1.47
N ALA A 289 13.07 12.18 0.39
CA ALA A 289 12.34 13.44 0.37
C ALA A 289 10.83 13.24 0.55
N ILE A 290 10.28 12.18 -0.07
CA ILE A 290 8.87 11.81 0.05
C ILE A 290 8.53 11.37 1.48
N GLU A 291 9.40 10.64 2.18
CA GLU A 291 9.17 10.25 3.58
C GLU A 291 9.01 11.45 4.51
N ALA A 292 9.64 12.58 4.16
CA ALA A 292 9.67 13.80 4.96
C ALA A 292 8.58 14.84 4.58
N VAL A 293 7.58 14.48 3.77
CA VAL A 293 6.49 15.41 3.41
C VAL A 293 5.41 15.50 4.49
N LYS A 294 4.61 16.58 4.48
CA LYS A 294 3.44 16.70 5.34
C LYS A 294 2.26 15.86 4.83
N PRO A 295 1.33 15.42 5.71
CA PRO A 295 0.21 14.56 5.32
C PRO A 295 -0.56 15.01 4.08
N GLY A 296 -0.99 16.28 4.01
CA GLY A 296 -1.74 16.78 2.84
C GLY A 296 -0.92 16.87 1.54
N VAL A 297 0.42 16.91 1.64
CA VAL A 297 1.31 16.79 0.46
C VAL A 297 1.46 15.32 0.08
N ALA A 298 1.61 14.43 1.08
CA ALA A 298 1.68 12.98 0.90
C ALA A 298 0.45 12.44 0.16
N GLU A 299 -0.76 12.79 0.59
CA GLU A 299 -2.01 12.40 -0.06
C GLU A 299 -2.01 12.75 -1.55
N ARG A 300 -1.64 14.00 -1.88
CA ARG A 300 -1.59 14.47 -3.27
C ARG A 300 -0.50 13.81 -4.12
N ILE A 301 0.64 13.46 -3.53
CA ILE A 301 1.67 12.69 -4.25
C ILE A 301 1.17 11.27 -4.48
N PHE A 302 0.54 10.66 -3.47
CA PHE A 302 -0.02 9.33 -3.56
C PHE A 302 -1.13 9.24 -4.61
N GLU A 303 -2.01 10.24 -4.72
CA GLU A 303 -2.95 10.38 -5.85
C GLU A 303 -2.23 10.29 -7.20
N GLY A 304 -1.08 10.96 -7.34
CA GLY A 304 -0.26 10.91 -8.54
C GLY A 304 0.32 9.53 -8.82
N VAL A 305 0.76 8.83 -7.78
CA VAL A 305 1.26 7.44 -7.87
C VAL A 305 0.15 6.48 -8.31
N LEU A 306 -1.03 6.58 -7.71
CA LEU A 306 -2.18 5.75 -8.10
C LEU A 306 -2.64 6.07 -9.51
N TYR A 307 -2.63 7.36 -9.89
CA TYR A 307 -3.02 7.79 -11.21
C TYR A 307 -2.08 7.21 -12.26
N ILE A 308 -0.77 7.39 -12.08
CA ILE A 308 0.21 6.94 -13.07
C ILE A 308 0.16 5.43 -13.22
N VAL A 309 0.16 4.67 -12.12
CA VAL A 309 0.11 3.19 -12.12
C VAL A 309 -1.12 2.63 -12.85
N LYS A 310 -2.21 3.39 -12.96
CA LYS A 310 -3.44 2.91 -13.62
C LYS A 310 -3.67 3.48 -15.02
N ILE A 311 -2.73 4.21 -15.59
CA ILE A 311 -2.96 4.90 -16.87
C ILE A 311 -3.28 3.91 -17.99
N ASP A 312 -2.62 2.75 -18.02
CA ASP A 312 -2.86 1.67 -19.00
C ASP A 312 -4.10 0.81 -18.66
N GLY A 313 -4.50 0.79 -17.39
CA GLY A 313 -5.67 0.09 -16.87
C GLY A 313 -5.37 -1.32 -16.35
N GLU A 314 -4.10 -1.72 -16.26
CA GLU A 314 -3.67 -2.98 -15.68
C GLU A 314 -2.69 -2.69 -14.53
N VAL A 315 -2.74 -3.46 -13.45
CA VAL A 315 -1.81 -3.31 -12.32
C VAL A 315 -1.03 -4.61 -12.17
N SER A 316 0.27 -4.54 -12.42
CA SER A 316 1.17 -5.66 -12.21
C SER A 316 1.40 -5.94 -10.71
N ALA A 317 1.91 -7.13 -10.38
CA ALA A 317 2.30 -7.46 -9.02
C ALA A 317 3.38 -6.50 -8.49
N THR A 318 4.31 -6.09 -9.35
CA THR A 318 5.36 -5.13 -9.02
C THR A 318 4.79 -3.76 -8.67
N GLU A 319 3.86 -3.27 -9.48
CA GLU A 319 3.19 -1.99 -9.22
C GLU A 319 2.34 -2.03 -7.96
N ASN A 320 1.61 -3.12 -7.72
CA ASN A 320 0.83 -3.29 -6.50
C ASN A 320 1.72 -3.23 -5.25
N THR A 321 2.84 -3.95 -5.25
CA THR A 321 3.82 -3.92 -4.16
C THR A 321 4.45 -2.53 -4.00
N PHE A 322 4.73 -1.84 -5.11
CA PHE A 322 5.23 -0.47 -5.07
C PHE A 322 4.22 0.50 -4.46
N VAL A 323 2.94 0.41 -4.82
CA VAL A 323 1.86 1.23 -4.22
C VAL A 323 1.77 0.99 -2.72
N HIS A 324 1.87 -0.26 -2.26
CA HIS A 324 1.93 -0.58 -0.82
C HIS A 324 3.15 0.05 -0.14
N ALA A 325 4.33 -0.02 -0.75
CA ALA A 325 5.55 0.60 -0.23
C ALA A 325 5.41 2.11 -0.09
N ILE A 326 4.88 2.78 -1.11
CA ILE A 326 4.67 4.24 -1.08
C ILE A 326 3.57 4.64 -0.09
N ALA A 327 2.47 3.90 -0.01
CA ALA A 327 1.42 4.16 0.96
C ALA A 327 1.96 4.13 2.39
N GLN A 328 2.76 3.10 2.69
CA GLN A 328 3.42 2.95 3.98
C GLN A 328 4.50 4.02 4.24
N LEU A 329 5.25 4.42 3.21
CA LEU A 329 6.24 5.49 3.27
C LEU A 329 5.59 6.81 3.67
N MET A 330 4.48 7.16 3.01
CA MET A 330 3.74 8.40 3.22
C MET A 330 2.77 8.35 4.41
N GLN A 331 2.58 7.17 5.02
CA GLN A 331 1.57 6.92 6.06
C GLN A 331 0.15 7.29 5.60
N VAL A 332 -0.12 7.02 4.32
CA VAL A 332 -1.45 7.21 3.73
C VAL A 332 -2.16 5.87 3.62
N PRO A 333 -3.47 5.84 3.83
CA PRO A 333 -4.26 4.62 3.71
C PRO A 333 -4.38 4.18 2.26
N LEU A 334 -4.40 2.86 2.04
CA LEU A 334 -4.54 2.27 0.71
C LEU A 334 -5.99 2.42 0.20
N PRO A 335 -6.19 2.76 -1.09
CA PRO A 335 -7.49 2.72 -1.73
C PRO A 335 -7.97 1.27 -1.86
N ARG A 336 -9.28 1.08 -1.99
CA ARG A 336 -9.92 -0.27 -1.99
C ARG A 336 -9.28 -1.28 -2.92
N GLU A 337 -9.01 -0.89 -4.15
CA GLU A 337 -8.47 -1.78 -5.19
C GLU A 337 -7.00 -2.19 -4.99
N PHE A 338 -6.32 -1.58 -4.00
CA PHE A 338 -4.97 -1.96 -3.57
C PHE A 338 -4.98 -2.42 -2.11
N LYS A 339 -6.14 -2.67 -1.51
CA LYS A 339 -6.19 -3.36 -0.22
C LYS A 339 -5.87 -4.85 -0.47
N LEU A 340 -5.31 -5.46 0.58
CA LEU A 340 -4.72 -6.80 0.58
C LEU A 340 -5.68 -7.94 0.21
#